data_AF-A0A940VH92-F1
#
_entry.id   AF-A0A940VH92-F1
#
_cell.length_a   1.000
_cell.length_b   1.000
_cell.length_c   1.000
_cell.angle_alpha   90.00
_cell.angle_beta   90.00
_cell.angle_gamma   90.00
#
_symmetry.space_group_name_H-M   'P 1'
#
loop_
_entity.id
_entity.type
_entity.pdbx_description
1 polymer ?
#
loop_
_entity_poly.entity_id
_entity_poly.type
_entity_poly.pdbx_seq_one_letter_code
_entity_poly.pdbx_strand_id
1 'polypeptide(L)' 'MAVADIGKYLELIPQVKESPHRAVWLSYDQEADTLYGNFRKPSHATDSDVTDDDVIVRYDGDEVIGLTILHASRR' A
#
# COMPACT_ATOMS: atom_id res chain seq x y z
N MET A 1 23.64 -8.57 11.99
CA MET A 1 22.84 -8.64 10.75
C MET A 1 21.47 -9.11 11.14
N ALA A 2 20.47 -8.24 11.06
CA ALA A 2 19.09 -8.68 11.26
C ALA A 2 18.68 -9.47 10.02
N VAL A 3 18.59 -10.78 10.14
CA VAL A 3 17.74 -11.53 9.22
C VAL A 3 16.35 -11.06 9.59
N ALA A 4 15.79 -10.14 8.79
CA ALA A 4 14.38 -9.83 8.85
C ALA A 4 13.64 -11.17 8.87
N ASP A 5 12.61 -11.33 9.69
CA ASP A 5 11.85 -12.58 9.74
C ASP A 5 11.23 -12.84 8.36
N ILE A 6 11.94 -13.61 7.53
CA ILE A 6 11.60 -13.82 6.12
C ILE A 6 10.21 -14.45 6.02
N GLY A 7 9.81 -15.25 7.04
CA GLY A 7 8.48 -15.86 7.11
C GLY A 7 7.36 -14.84 6.91
N LYS A 8 7.44 -13.70 7.61
CA LYS A 8 6.43 -12.63 7.52
C LYS A 8 6.37 -11.97 6.13
N TYR A 9 7.48 -11.95 5.39
CA TYR A 9 7.50 -11.43 4.03
C TYR A 9 7.01 -12.45 3.00
N LEU A 10 7.18 -13.75 3.26
CA LEU A 10 6.60 -14.80 2.40
C LEU A 10 5.08 -14.78 2.44
N GLU A 11 4.49 -14.37 3.57
CA GLU A 11 3.05 -14.18 3.72
C GLU A 11 2.47 -13.10 2.81
N LEU A 12 3.30 -12.22 2.23
CA LEU A 12 2.88 -11.18 1.27
C LEU A 12 2.78 -11.68 -0.17
N ILE A 13 3.35 -12.85 -0.49
CA ILE A 13 3.37 -13.39 -1.86
C ILE A 13 1.98 -13.47 -2.50
N PRO A 14 0.93 -14.03 -1.86
CA PRO A 14 -0.38 -14.12 -2.50
C PRO A 14 -0.97 -12.75 -2.82
N GLN A 15 -0.82 -11.77 -1.92
CA GLN A 15 -1.34 -10.41 -2.06
C GLN A 15 -0.60 -9.67 -3.18
N VAL A 16 0.72 -9.85 -3.30
CA VAL A 16 1.48 -9.29 -4.44
C VAL A 16 1.07 -9.94 -5.76
N LYS A 17 0.73 -11.23 -5.77
CA LYS A 17 0.24 -11.90 -7.00
C LYS A 17 -1.14 -11.43 -7.43
N GLU A 18 -1.98 -11.05 -6.47
CA GLU A 18 -3.34 -10.56 -6.66
C GLU A 18 -3.41 -9.04 -6.85
N SER A 19 -2.35 -8.31 -6.52
CA SER A 19 -2.31 -6.86 -6.70
C SER A 19 -2.39 -6.46 -8.18
N PRO A 20 -2.88 -5.24 -8.47
CA PRO A 20 -2.74 -4.67 -9.81
C PRO A 20 -1.28 -4.71 -10.25
N HIS A 21 -1.06 -5.06 -11.52
CA HIS A 21 0.25 -5.23 -12.14
C HIS A 21 1.23 -6.23 -11.48
N ARG A 22 0.76 -7.05 -10.52
CA ARG A 22 1.57 -8.04 -9.78
C ARG A 22 2.81 -7.46 -9.09
N ALA A 23 2.72 -6.19 -8.70
CA ALA A 23 3.79 -5.46 -8.04
C ALA A 23 3.20 -4.49 -7.00
N VAL A 24 3.89 -4.36 -5.87
CA VAL A 24 3.54 -3.41 -4.80
C VAL A 24 4.78 -2.67 -4.35
N TRP A 25 4.72 -1.34 -4.30
CA TRP A 25 5.75 -0.51 -3.70
C TRP A 25 5.24 0.08 -2.40
N LEU A 26 5.81 -0.39 -1.30
CA LEU A 26 5.48 0.03 0.05
C LEU A 26 6.55 1.00 0.58
N SER A 27 6.11 2.11 1.17
CA SER A 27 6.98 3.01 1.93
C SER A 27 6.25 3.48 3.18
N TYR A 28 6.87 3.29 4.33
CA TYR A 28 6.35 3.76 5.61
C TYR A 28 7.00 5.09 5.98
N ASP A 29 6.19 6.10 6.25
CA ASP A 29 6.59 7.38 6.79
C ASP A 29 6.38 7.37 8.30
N GLN A 30 7.50 7.40 9.03
CA GLN A 30 7.49 7.34 10.49
C GLN A 30 7.00 8.65 11.13
N GLU A 31 7.20 9.80 10.50
CA GLU A 31 6.80 11.10 11.04
C GLU A 31 5.27 11.26 10.95
N ALA A 32 4.69 10.81 9.83
CA ALA A 32 3.26 10.85 9.59
C ALA A 32 2.48 9.62 10.10
N ASP A 33 3.15 8.59 10.64
CA ASP A 33 2.54 7.29 11.00
C ASP A 33 1.67 6.72 9.87
N THR A 34 2.21 6.74 8.66
CA THR A 34 1.46 6.47 7.42
C THR A 34 2.18 5.48 6.51
N LEU A 35 1.46 4.46 6.03
CA LEU A 35 1.98 3.51 5.03
C LEU A 35 1.41 3.83 3.65
N TYR A 36 2.28 4.10 2.69
CA TYR A 36 1.92 4.27 1.28
C TYR A 36 2.12 2.95 0.53
N GLY A 37 1.09 2.50 -0.18
CA GLY A 37 1.14 1.41 -1.14
C GLY A 37 0.84 1.89 -2.55
N ASN A 38 1.72 1.59 -3.51
CA ASN A 38 1.49 1.88 -4.92
C ASN A 38 1.46 0.57 -5.70
N PHE A 39 0.54 0.44 -6.66
CA PHE A 39 0.43 -0.74 -7.52
C PHE A 39 0.91 -0.47 -8.96
N ARG A 40 1.15 0.80 -9.30
CA ARG A 40 1.70 1.25 -10.59
C ARG A 40 2.74 2.35 -10.38
N LYS A 41 3.69 2.49 -11.32
CA LYS A 41 4.57 3.66 -11.43
C LYS A 41 4.61 4.19 -12.87
N PRO A 42 4.55 5.53 -13.09
CA PRO A 42 4.19 6.55 -12.10
C PRO A 42 2.73 6.42 -11.65
N SER A 43 2.45 6.79 -10.39
CA SER A 43 1.11 6.73 -9.79
C SER A 43 0.54 8.14 -9.71
N HIS A 44 -0.08 8.61 -10.79
CA HIS A 44 -0.85 9.85 -10.78
C HIS A 44 -2.32 9.50 -10.57
N ALA A 45 -2.84 9.80 -9.38
CA ALA A 45 -4.26 9.60 -9.09
C ALA A 45 -5.07 10.70 -9.77
N THR A 46 -6.19 10.32 -10.38
CA THR A 46 -7.22 11.26 -10.83
C THR A 46 -8.23 11.54 -9.73
N ASP A 47 -8.43 10.59 -8.82
CA ASP A 47 -9.38 10.68 -7.72
C ASP A 47 -8.95 9.88 -6.49
N SER A 48 -9.61 10.12 -5.35
CA SER A 48 -9.39 9.37 -4.12
C SER A 48 -10.60 9.35 -3.20
N ASP A 49 -10.85 8.20 -2.58
CA ASP A 49 -11.86 8.04 -1.54
C ASP A 49 -11.23 7.79 -0.17
N VAL A 50 -11.79 8.41 0.87
CA VAL A 50 -11.44 8.12 2.26
C VAL A 50 -12.47 7.13 2.82
N THR A 51 -11.98 6.02 3.36
CA THR A 51 -12.80 4.99 3.99
C THR A 51 -12.95 5.24 5.49
N ASP A 52 -13.95 4.61 6.13
CA ASP A 52 -14.15 4.64 7.58
C ASP A 52 -12.99 3.98 8.36
N ASP A 53 -12.17 3.17 7.67
CA ASP A 53 -11.02 2.49 8.23
C ASP A 53 -9.74 3.33 8.18
N ASP A 54 -9.78 4.66 8.04
CA ASP A 54 -8.59 5.52 7.92
C ASP A 54 -7.65 5.13 6.75
N VAL A 55 -8.23 4.57 5.68
CA VAL A 55 -7.52 4.24 4.44
C VAL A 55 -8.01 5.14 3.32
N ILE A 56 -7.08 5.80 2.64
CA ILE A 56 -7.34 6.55 1.41
C ILE A 56 -7.04 5.64 0.23
N VAL A 57 -8.04 5.36 -0.59
CA VAL A 57 -7.91 4.61 -1.83
C VAL A 57 -7.67 5.59 -2.97
N ARG A 58 -6.64 5.37 -3.79
CA ARG A 58 -6.26 6.23 -4.90
C ARG A 58 -6.59 5.57 -6.23
N TYR A 59 -7.23 6.31 -7.12
CA TYR A 59 -7.72 5.80 -8.40
C TYR A 59 -7.15 6.54 -9.62
N ASP A 60 -7.03 5.85 -10.74
CA ASP A 60 -6.86 6.41 -12.10
C ASP A 60 -8.03 5.90 -12.94
N GLY A 61 -9.06 6.74 -13.12
CA GLY A 61 -10.37 6.27 -13.60
C GLY A 61 -11.00 5.26 -12.63
N ASP A 62 -11.37 4.09 -13.14
CA ASP A 62 -11.95 2.99 -12.34
C ASP A 62 -10.89 2.04 -11.75
N GLU A 63 -9.60 2.29 -11.98
CA GLU A 63 -8.51 1.43 -11.52
C GLU A 63 -7.94 1.92 -10.18
N VAL A 64 -7.86 1.02 -9.19
CA VAL A 64 -7.13 1.28 -7.93
C VAL A 64 -5.63 1.27 -8.20
N ILE A 65 -4.98 2.42 -8.07
CA ILE A 65 -3.53 2.58 -8.32
C ILE A 65 -2.70 2.61 -7.03
N GLY A 66 -3.33 2.78 -5.87
CA GLY A 66 -2.63 2.75 -4.60
C GLY A 66 -3.49 3.01 -3.37
N LEU A 67 -2.86 2.90 -2.21
CA LEU A 67 -3.44 3.09 -0.90
C LEU A 67 -2.56 4.03 -0.08
N THR A 68 -3.18 4.82 0.79
CA THR A 68 -2.52 5.54 1.89
C THR A 68 -3.21 5.11 3.17
N ILE A 69 -2.51 4.37 4.02
CA ILE A 69 -3.04 3.83 5.28
C ILE A 69 -2.56 4.76 6.39
N LEU A 70 -3.48 5.52 6.97
CA LEU A 70 -3.20 6.41 8.10
C LEU A 70 -3.19 5.60 9.40
N HIS A 71 -2.52 6.16 10.41
CA HIS A 71 -2.37 5.56 11.75
C HIS A 71 -1.85 4.12 11.68
N ALA A 72 -0.90 3.87 10.79
CA ALA A 72 -0.51 2.51 10.40
C ALA A 72 0.07 1.71 11.57
N SER A 73 0.71 2.35 12.55
CA SER A 73 1.22 1.71 13.77
C SER A 73 0.15 1.12 14.68
N ARG A 74 -1.14 1.44 14.48
CA ARG A 74 -2.27 0.97 15.31
C ARG A 74 -2.96 -0.27 14.74
N ARG A 75 -2.46 -0.85 13.64
CA ARG A 75 -3.02 -2.03 12.97
C ARG A 75 -2.26 -3.31 13.29
#